data_AF-A0A4U3MFB3-F1
#
_entry.id   AF-A0A4U3MFB3-F1
#
_cell.length_a   1.000
_cell.length_b   1.000
_cell.length_c   1.000
_cell.angle_alpha   90.00
_cell.angle_beta   90.00
_cell.angle_gamma   90.00
#
_symmetry.space_group_name_H-M   'P 1'
#
loop_
_entity.id
_entity.type
_entity.pdbx_description
1 polymer ?
#
loop_
_entity_poly.entity_id
_entity_poly.type
_entity_poly.pdbx_seq_one_letter_code
_entity_poly.pdbx_strand_id
1 'polypeptide(L)'
;MRVVLLSALLLLLIASPFLPGGHDPLALPLSTLAQIFGAVGLLAVVTSVPLLVWPRNRFWRVAQTVALTITALAVSAAAAAESGPLLGLGALVLWVAVLARRPSPVYFVALPLVALAGQAVLNRPLTAYARDTAVANAAEMIAAVEKRHADHGGYPDALTAVWPDYRPGVRGVEGYRYAKGGESYDISFELPRFFFDAFGTREFVVYNPADRHLMPSHASWVLLWSDARIRNQQGWYESRDAGPPHWRSFLFD
;
A
#
# COMPACT_ATOMS: atom_id res chain seq x y z
N MET A 1 27.69 -2.26 11.36
CA MET A 1 27.19 -1.02 10.74
C MET A 1 26.42 -1.24 9.44
N ARG A 2 26.97 -1.91 8.41
CA ARG A 2 26.28 -2.09 7.11
C ARG A 2 24.92 -2.81 7.18
N VAL A 3 24.82 -3.93 7.90
CA VAL A 3 23.53 -4.65 8.07
C VAL A 3 22.48 -3.75 8.72
N VAL A 4 22.85 -3.01 9.76
CA VAL A 4 21.94 -2.09 10.46
C VAL A 4 21.42 -0.98 9.54
N LEU A 5 22.30 -0.39 8.72
CA LEU A 5 21.90 0.63 7.75
C LEU A 5 20.95 0.06 6.69
N LEU A 6 21.23 -1.14 6.18
CA LEU A 6 20.34 -1.82 5.22
C LEU A 6 19.00 -2.20 5.85
N SER A 7 18.99 -2.66 7.10
CA SER A 7 17.79 -2.90 7.88
C SER A 7 16.95 -1.63 8.04
N ALA A 8 17.57 -0.50 8.40
CA ALA A 8 16.88 0.77 8.53
C ALA A 8 16.31 1.24 7.18
N LEU A 9 17.08 1.13 6.10
CA LEU A 9 16.61 1.45 4.74
C LEU A 9 15.42 0.56 4.33
N LEU A 10 15.49 -0.74 4.63
CA LEU A 10 14.42 -1.68 4.33
C LEU A 10 13.13 -1.34 5.07
N LEU A 11 13.22 -1.00 6.36
CA LEU A 11 12.07 -0.54 7.15
C LEU A 11 11.51 0.78 6.62
N LEU A 12 12.37 1.71 6.20
CA LEU A 12 11.94 2.96 5.57
C LEU A 12 11.19 2.72 4.25
N LEU A 13 11.66 1.78 3.41
CA LEU A 13 10.95 1.41 2.19
C LEU A 13 9.57 0.83 2.49
N ILE A 14 9.49 -0.08 3.46
CA ILE A 14 8.21 -0.67 3.91
C ILE A 14 7.26 0.43 4.40
N ALA A 15 7.75 1.35 5.23
CA ALA A 15 6.96 2.43 5.81
C ALA A 15 6.60 3.54 4.80
N SER A 16 7.35 3.68 3.71
CA SER A 16 7.31 4.84 2.81
C SER A 16 5.91 5.25 2.31
N PRO A 17 4.97 4.34 1.97
CA PRO A 17 3.64 4.75 1.49
C PRO A 17 2.81 5.45 2.57
N PHE A 18 3.10 5.19 3.84
CA PHE A 18 2.34 5.68 4.98
C PHE A 18 2.90 6.99 5.54
N LEU A 19 4.10 7.39 5.08
CA LEU A 19 4.78 8.58 5.57
C LEU A 19 4.19 9.86 4.96
N PRO A 20 4.35 11.01 5.65
CA PRO A 20 3.88 12.28 5.13
C PRO A 20 4.61 12.68 3.84
N GLY A 21 3.88 13.34 2.94
CA GLY A 21 4.41 13.87 1.68
C GLY A 21 3.37 13.97 0.57
N GLY A 22 3.80 14.51 -0.57
CA GLY A 22 3.02 14.41 -1.81
C GLY A 22 2.99 12.96 -2.31
N HIS A 23 2.00 12.65 -3.16
CA HIS A 23 1.89 11.33 -3.74
C HIS A 23 3.19 10.93 -4.48
N ASP A 24 3.68 9.74 -4.19
CA ASP A 24 4.83 9.12 -4.85
C ASP A 24 4.39 7.79 -5.46
N PRO A 25 4.30 7.69 -6.80
CA PRO A 25 3.81 6.48 -7.46
C PRO A 25 4.71 5.26 -7.25
N LEU A 26 5.97 5.45 -6.80
CA LEU A 26 6.90 4.37 -6.51
C LEU A 26 6.86 3.92 -5.05
N ALA A 27 6.27 4.70 -4.14
CA ALA A 27 6.29 4.37 -2.71
C ALA A 27 5.62 3.01 -2.43
N LEU A 28 4.40 2.81 -2.96
CA LEU A 28 3.65 1.57 -2.75
C LEU A 28 4.33 0.36 -3.41
N PRO A 29 4.73 0.40 -4.71
CA PRO A 29 5.47 -0.70 -5.31
C PRO A 29 6.77 -1.05 -4.57
N LEU A 30 7.61 -0.07 -4.21
CA LEU A 30 8.85 -0.33 -3.50
C LEU A 30 8.63 -0.94 -2.11
N SER A 31 7.59 -0.49 -1.40
CA SER A 31 7.15 -1.12 -0.16
C SER A 31 6.74 -2.58 -0.40
N THR A 32 5.87 -2.83 -1.38
CA THR A 32 5.44 -4.19 -1.75
C THR A 32 6.62 -5.12 -2.05
N LEU A 33 7.64 -4.64 -2.77
CA LEU A 33 8.85 -5.43 -3.06
C LEU A 33 9.66 -5.76 -1.80
N ALA A 34 9.86 -4.78 -0.91
CA ALA A 34 10.53 -4.99 0.37
C ALA A 34 9.78 -6.01 1.25
N GLN A 35 8.45 -5.96 1.19
CA GLN A 35 7.54 -6.85 1.90
C GLN A 35 7.59 -8.28 1.35
N ILE A 36 7.52 -8.47 0.04
CA ILE A 36 7.67 -9.78 -0.63
C ILE A 36 9.05 -10.37 -0.35
N PHE A 37 10.10 -9.55 -0.39
CA PHE A 37 11.44 -9.96 0.00
C PHE A 37 11.49 -10.51 1.43
N GLY A 38 10.78 -9.88 2.37
CA GLY A 38 10.66 -10.35 3.76
C GLY A 38 10.12 -11.78 3.85
N ALA A 39 9.02 -12.08 3.16
CA ALA A 39 8.40 -13.40 3.22
C ALA A 39 9.12 -14.46 2.39
N VAL A 40 9.37 -14.21 1.10
CA VAL A 40 10.03 -15.20 0.23
C VAL A 40 11.49 -15.40 0.66
N GLY A 41 12.12 -14.36 1.20
CA GLY A 41 13.47 -14.40 1.76
C GLY A 41 13.62 -15.34 2.96
N LEU A 42 12.53 -15.82 3.59
CA LEU A 42 12.63 -16.88 4.61
C LEU A 42 13.26 -18.17 4.07
N LEU A 43 13.12 -18.46 2.78
CA LEU A 43 13.84 -19.56 2.13
C LEU A 43 15.37 -19.37 2.24
N ALA A 44 15.82 -18.12 2.09
CA ALA A 44 17.22 -17.76 2.26
C ALA A 44 17.64 -17.86 3.74
N VAL A 45 16.76 -17.57 4.70
CA VAL A 45 17.04 -17.74 6.14
C VAL A 45 17.34 -19.21 6.45
N VAL A 46 16.45 -20.14 6.04
CA VAL A 46 16.60 -21.58 6.31
C VAL A 46 17.89 -22.14 5.73
N THR A 47 18.32 -21.65 4.57
CA THR A 47 19.57 -22.11 3.92
C THR A 47 20.82 -21.38 4.41
N SER A 48 20.70 -20.15 4.91
CA SER A 48 21.84 -19.33 5.35
C SER A 48 22.25 -19.61 6.80
N VAL A 49 21.32 -19.98 7.68
CA VAL A 49 21.65 -20.35 9.08
C VAL A 49 22.65 -21.52 9.14
N PRO A 50 22.45 -22.65 8.43
CA PRO A 50 23.44 -23.72 8.41
C PRO A 50 24.80 -23.30 7.83
N LEU A 51 24.85 -22.34 6.91
CA LEU A 51 26.11 -21.81 6.36
C LEU A 51 26.90 -20.96 7.36
N LEU A 52 26.24 -20.35 8.34
CA LEU A 52 26.93 -19.66 9.42
C LEU A 52 27.68 -20.65 10.32
N VAL A 53 27.13 -21.85 10.52
CA VAL A 53 27.75 -22.91 11.32
C VAL A 53 28.77 -23.71 10.51
N TRP A 54 28.45 -24.04 9.25
CA TRP A 54 29.28 -24.86 8.35
C TRP A 54 29.56 -24.15 7.03
N PRO A 55 30.42 -23.11 7.02
CA PRO A 55 30.64 -22.25 5.84
C PRO A 55 31.25 -22.99 4.63
N ARG A 56 31.91 -24.13 4.86
CA ARG A 56 32.52 -24.95 3.80
C ARG A 56 31.60 -26.04 3.26
N ASN A 57 30.41 -26.23 3.79
CA ASN A 57 29.51 -27.27 3.29
C ASN A 57 29.02 -26.94 1.86
N ARG A 58 29.24 -27.84 0.90
CA ARG A 58 28.87 -27.63 -0.51
C ARG A 58 27.35 -27.66 -0.72
N PHE A 59 26.65 -28.57 -0.03
CA PHE A 59 25.20 -28.72 -0.15
C PHE A 59 24.49 -27.42 0.21
N TRP A 60 24.81 -26.86 1.38
CA TRP A 60 24.17 -25.62 1.85
C TRP A 60 24.47 -24.41 0.96
N ARG A 61 25.66 -24.35 0.33
CA ARG A 61 25.99 -23.28 -0.62
C ARG A 61 25.13 -23.34 -1.89
N VAL A 62 24.91 -24.55 -2.42
CA VAL A 62 24.03 -24.76 -3.57
C VAL A 62 22.58 -24.44 -3.19
N ALA A 63 22.10 -24.96 -2.06
CA ALA A 63 20.75 -24.70 -1.58
C ALA A 63 20.49 -23.19 -1.37
N GLN A 64 21.44 -22.47 -0.78
CA GLN A 64 21.36 -21.01 -0.64
C GLN A 64 21.25 -20.32 -2.00
N THR A 65 22.08 -20.71 -2.98
CA THR A 65 22.05 -20.10 -4.32
C THR A 65 20.69 -20.30 -5.00
N VAL A 66 20.08 -21.47 -4.84
CA VAL A 66 18.74 -21.78 -5.35
C VAL A 66 17.69 -20.92 -4.64
N ALA A 67 17.68 -20.89 -3.31
CA ALA A 67 16.72 -20.08 -2.53
C ALA A 67 16.82 -18.58 -2.86
N LEU A 68 18.05 -18.09 -3.04
CA LEU A 68 18.36 -16.74 -3.45
C LEU A 68 17.83 -16.42 -4.85
N THR A 69 18.04 -17.33 -5.82
CA THR A 69 17.48 -17.18 -7.18
C THR A 69 15.96 -17.14 -7.16
N ILE A 70 15.29 -18.04 -6.42
CA ILE A 70 13.83 -18.04 -6.28
C ILE A 70 13.33 -16.71 -5.70
N THR A 71 13.98 -16.22 -4.65
CA THR A 71 13.63 -14.93 -4.01
C THR A 71 13.71 -13.78 -5.01
N ALA A 72 14.79 -13.72 -5.79
CA ALA A 72 14.97 -12.65 -6.77
C ALA A 72 13.96 -12.73 -7.92
N LEU A 73 13.65 -13.92 -8.41
CA LEU A 73 12.63 -14.11 -9.43
C LEU A 73 11.26 -13.66 -8.92
N ALA A 74 10.90 -14.02 -7.68
CA ALA A 74 9.64 -13.59 -7.07
C ALA A 74 9.54 -12.07 -6.93
N VAL A 75 10.57 -11.42 -6.37
CA VAL A 75 10.61 -9.95 -6.23
C VAL A 75 10.58 -9.28 -7.60
N SER A 76 11.31 -9.80 -8.58
CA SER A 76 11.34 -9.19 -9.92
C SER A 76 10.04 -9.37 -10.69
N ALA A 77 9.38 -10.52 -10.54
CA ALA A 77 8.05 -10.74 -11.11
C ALA A 77 7.01 -9.79 -10.50
N ALA A 78 7.04 -9.61 -9.17
CA ALA A 78 6.19 -8.63 -8.50
C ALA A 78 6.47 -7.21 -8.98
N ALA A 79 7.75 -6.83 -9.12
CA ALA A 79 8.12 -5.50 -9.63
C ALA A 79 7.62 -5.27 -11.05
N ALA A 80 7.68 -6.30 -11.89
CA ALA A 80 7.15 -6.25 -13.25
C ALA A 80 5.62 -6.10 -13.27
N ALA A 81 4.91 -6.77 -12.36
CA ALA A 81 3.46 -6.70 -12.26
C ALA A 81 2.98 -5.34 -11.74
N GLU A 82 3.64 -4.78 -10.72
CA GLU A 82 3.22 -3.55 -10.03
C GLU A 82 3.62 -2.27 -10.80
N SER A 83 4.77 -2.27 -11.47
CA SER A 83 5.33 -1.04 -12.08
C SER A 83 5.91 -1.24 -13.47
N GLY A 84 5.67 -2.39 -14.08
CA GLY A 84 6.07 -2.70 -15.44
C GLY A 84 7.47 -3.33 -15.57
N PRO A 85 7.78 -3.85 -16.77
CA PRO A 85 8.90 -4.76 -16.99
C PRO A 85 10.28 -4.15 -16.70
N LEU A 86 10.44 -2.82 -16.85
CA LEU A 86 11.70 -2.13 -16.57
C LEU A 86 12.11 -2.24 -15.11
N LEU A 87 11.16 -2.11 -14.18
CA LEU A 87 11.46 -2.25 -12.75
C LEU A 87 11.82 -3.71 -12.41
N GLY A 88 11.10 -4.67 -12.99
CA GLY A 88 11.42 -6.10 -12.86
C GLY A 88 12.82 -6.46 -13.35
N LEU A 89 13.21 -5.98 -14.53
CA LEU A 89 14.56 -6.18 -15.06
C LEU A 89 15.62 -5.48 -14.20
N GLY A 90 15.34 -4.27 -13.72
CA GLY A 90 16.21 -3.56 -12.79
C GLY A 90 16.46 -4.33 -11.50
N ALA A 91 15.42 -4.94 -10.92
CA ALA A 91 15.52 -5.79 -9.74
C ALA A 91 16.40 -7.03 -9.99
N LEU A 92 16.27 -7.69 -11.14
CA LEU A 92 17.12 -8.83 -11.52
C LEU A 92 18.59 -8.41 -11.68
N VAL A 93 18.87 -7.31 -12.38
CA VAL A 93 20.24 -6.82 -12.58
C VAL A 93 20.88 -6.46 -11.24
N LEU A 94 20.14 -5.76 -10.36
CA LEU A 94 20.61 -5.45 -9.02
C LEU A 94 20.92 -6.72 -8.23
N TRP A 95 20.07 -7.75 -8.35
CA TRP A 95 20.29 -9.03 -7.70
C TRP A 95 21.57 -9.73 -8.16
N VAL A 96 21.79 -9.82 -9.47
CA VAL A 96 23.01 -10.39 -10.05
C VAL A 96 24.25 -9.64 -9.54
N ALA A 97 24.18 -8.31 -9.48
CA ALA A 97 25.27 -7.49 -8.94
C ALA A 97 25.52 -7.75 -7.45
N VAL A 98 24.46 -7.97 -6.65
CA VAL A 98 24.58 -8.35 -5.23
C VAL A 98 25.24 -9.71 -5.10
N LEU A 99 24.78 -10.74 -5.83
CA LEU A 99 25.36 -12.09 -5.78
C LEU A 99 26.82 -12.11 -6.22
N ALA A 100 27.19 -11.34 -7.25
CA ALA A 100 28.55 -11.23 -7.73
C ALA A 100 29.53 -10.74 -6.64
N ARG A 101 29.04 -9.94 -5.69
CA ARG A 101 29.83 -9.45 -4.54
C ARG A 101 29.97 -10.44 -3.40
N ARG A 102 29.36 -11.63 -3.49
CA ARG A 102 29.42 -12.72 -2.48
C ARG A 102 29.15 -12.22 -1.05
N PRO A 103 28.00 -11.60 -0.78
CA PRO A 103 27.66 -11.07 0.53
C PRO A 103 27.63 -12.17 1.58
N SER A 104 27.95 -11.79 2.82
CA SER A 104 27.92 -12.71 3.97
C SER A 104 26.53 -13.34 4.14
N PRO A 105 26.42 -14.63 4.50
CA PRO A 105 25.13 -15.26 4.81
C PRO A 105 24.32 -14.54 5.91
N VAL A 106 24.99 -13.73 6.76
CA VAL A 106 24.34 -12.90 7.78
C VAL A 106 23.30 -11.95 7.19
N TYR A 107 23.53 -11.37 6.00
CA TYR A 107 22.56 -10.46 5.38
C TYR A 107 21.26 -11.18 5.01
N PHE A 108 21.37 -12.42 4.55
CA PHE A 108 20.23 -13.24 4.13
C PHE A 108 19.47 -13.87 5.30
N VAL A 109 20.03 -13.83 6.50
CA VAL A 109 19.31 -14.13 7.75
C VAL A 109 18.65 -12.86 8.29
N ALA A 110 19.45 -11.80 8.46
CA ALA A 110 19.00 -10.60 9.17
C ALA A 110 17.95 -9.79 8.40
N LEU A 111 18.14 -9.55 7.10
CA LEU A 111 17.27 -8.64 6.34
C LEU A 111 15.84 -9.17 6.16
N PRO A 112 15.61 -10.44 5.76
CA PRO A 112 14.25 -10.96 5.65
C PRO A 112 13.50 -10.97 6.99
N LEU A 113 14.18 -11.36 8.07
CA LEU A 113 13.60 -11.34 9.42
C LEU A 113 13.25 -9.92 9.88
N VAL A 114 14.11 -8.94 9.60
CA VAL A 114 13.81 -7.53 9.89
C VAL A 114 12.64 -7.02 9.07
N ALA A 115 12.55 -7.34 7.78
CA ALA A 115 11.41 -6.96 6.96
C ALA A 115 10.11 -7.55 7.52
N LEU A 116 10.08 -8.85 7.80
CA LEU A 116 8.90 -9.53 8.31
C LEU A 116 8.47 -8.99 9.68
N ALA A 117 9.43 -8.80 10.60
CA ALA A 117 9.16 -8.20 11.90
C ALA A 117 8.66 -6.76 11.75
N GLY A 118 9.28 -5.99 10.87
CA GLY A 118 8.87 -4.63 10.52
C GLY A 118 7.43 -4.58 10.03
N GLN A 119 7.05 -5.46 9.12
CA GLN A 119 5.66 -5.56 8.65
C GLN A 119 4.69 -5.85 9.79
N ALA A 120 4.99 -6.84 10.62
CA ALA A 120 4.12 -7.23 11.73
C ALA A 120 3.92 -6.11 12.75
N VAL A 121 4.99 -5.37 13.08
CA VAL A 121 4.97 -4.31 14.10
C VAL A 121 4.43 -2.99 13.55
N LEU A 122 4.81 -2.62 12.32
CA LEU A 122 4.49 -1.30 11.75
C LEU A 122 3.12 -1.24 11.07
N ASN A 123 2.51 -2.38 10.70
CA ASN A 123 1.26 -2.39 9.95
C ASN A 123 0.17 -1.51 10.58
N ARG A 124 -0.28 -1.87 11.78
CA ARG A 124 -1.38 -1.14 12.45
C ARG A 124 -1.07 0.35 12.68
N PRO A 125 0.06 0.74 13.29
CA PRO A 125 0.30 2.15 13.60
C PRO A 125 0.47 3.00 12.33
N LEU A 126 1.13 2.49 11.29
CA LEU A 126 1.34 3.26 10.06
C LEU A 126 0.06 3.38 9.23
N THR A 127 -0.75 2.33 9.15
CA THR A 127 -2.05 2.37 8.48
C THR A 127 -2.99 3.36 9.18
N ALA A 128 -3.04 3.34 10.52
CA ALA A 128 -3.82 4.31 11.29
C ALA A 128 -3.31 5.75 11.07
N TYR A 129 -2.00 5.98 11.17
CA TYR A 129 -1.40 7.29 10.93
C TYR A 129 -1.74 7.84 9.53
N ALA A 130 -1.59 7.01 8.49
CA ALA A 130 -1.90 7.39 7.12
C ALA A 130 -3.37 7.78 6.95
N ARG A 131 -4.29 6.95 7.47
CA ARG A 131 -5.72 7.21 7.41
C ARG A 131 -6.08 8.50 8.14
N ASP A 132 -5.63 8.65 9.38
CA ASP A 132 -5.99 9.78 10.22
C ASP A 132 -5.42 11.09 9.64
N THR A 133 -4.22 11.05 9.05
CA THR A 133 -3.63 12.18 8.32
C THR A 133 -4.45 12.55 7.09
N ALA A 134 -4.83 11.57 6.27
CA ALA A 134 -5.63 11.81 5.06
C ALA A 134 -7.04 12.28 5.40
N VAL A 135 -7.65 11.82 6.49
CA VAL A 135 -8.95 12.32 6.98
C VAL A 135 -8.83 13.76 7.48
N ALA A 136 -7.80 14.06 8.28
CA ALA A 136 -7.58 15.41 8.80
C ALA A 136 -7.37 16.43 7.67
N ASN A 137 -6.57 16.09 6.66
CA ASN A 137 -6.30 16.98 5.52
C ASN A 137 -7.52 17.16 4.60
N ALA A 138 -8.51 16.27 4.65
CA ALA A 138 -9.74 16.42 3.87
C ALA A 138 -10.66 17.52 4.43
N ALA A 139 -10.44 17.96 5.67
CA ALA A 139 -11.28 18.96 6.33
C ALA A 139 -11.37 20.28 5.55
N GLU A 140 -10.28 20.72 4.91
CA GLU A 140 -10.27 21.94 4.09
C GLU A 140 -11.17 21.80 2.86
N MET A 141 -11.09 20.66 2.17
CA MET A 141 -11.92 20.34 1.02
C MET A 141 -13.40 20.25 1.41
N ILE A 142 -13.71 19.56 2.52
CA ILE A 142 -15.06 19.46 3.07
C ILE A 142 -15.61 20.86 3.36
N ALA A 143 -14.86 21.71 4.07
CA ALA A 143 -15.29 23.06 4.40
C ALA A 143 -15.54 23.92 3.14
N ALA A 144 -14.71 23.78 2.10
CA ALA A 144 -14.90 24.49 0.84
C ALA A 144 -16.15 24.04 0.08
N VAL A 145 -16.44 22.74 0.06
CA VAL A 145 -17.66 22.17 -0.54
C VAL A 145 -18.91 22.66 0.19
N GLU A 146 -18.91 22.58 1.51
CA GLU A 146 -20.01 23.02 2.36
C GLU A 146 -20.27 24.53 2.23
N LYS A 147 -19.20 25.33 2.21
CA LYS A 147 -19.32 26.78 2.00
C LYS A 147 -19.94 27.08 0.64
N ARG A 148 -19.49 26.42 -0.44
CA ARG A 148 -20.08 26.61 -1.77
C ARG A 148 -21.57 26.28 -1.76
N HIS A 149 -21.95 25.17 -1.12
CA HIS A 149 -23.36 24.78 -0.99
C HIS A 149 -24.17 25.85 -0.25
N ALA A 150 -23.66 26.39 0.86
CA ALA A 150 -24.31 27.48 1.59
C ALA A 150 -24.46 28.76 0.75
N ASP A 151 -23.42 29.13 -0.02
CA ASP A 151 -23.39 30.37 -0.81
C ASP A 151 -24.24 30.28 -2.09
N HIS A 152 -24.38 29.09 -2.70
CA HIS A 152 -24.99 28.91 -4.03
C HIS A 152 -26.20 27.97 -4.04
N GLY A 153 -26.58 27.39 -2.90
CA GLY A 153 -27.74 26.51 -2.75
C GLY A 153 -27.59 25.12 -3.36
N GLY A 154 -26.36 24.67 -3.66
CA GLY A 154 -26.14 23.36 -4.27
C GLY A 154 -24.68 22.90 -4.24
N TYR A 155 -24.47 21.58 -4.11
CA TYR A 155 -23.15 20.98 -4.16
C TYR A 155 -22.56 21.05 -5.59
N PRO A 156 -21.22 21.19 -5.72
CA PRO A 156 -20.56 21.18 -7.03
C PRO A 156 -20.87 19.89 -7.80
N ASP A 157 -21.06 19.98 -9.12
CA ASP A 157 -21.28 18.79 -9.94
C ASP A 157 -20.01 17.95 -10.10
N ALA A 158 -18.84 18.60 -10.11
CA ALA A 158 -17.53 17.94 -10.12
C ALA A 158 -16.47 18.84 -9.47
N LEU A 159 -15.39 18.21 -8.99
CA LEU A 159 -14.18 18.88 -8.49
C LEU A 159 -12.91 18.42 -9.23
N THR A 160 -13.07 17.78 -10.40
CA THR A 160 -11.95 17.32 -11.21
C THR A 160 -11.25 18.52 -11.85
N ALA A 161 -9.97 18.69 -11.53
CA ALA A 161 -9.12 19.72 -12.08
C ALA A 161 -7.74 19.15 -12.42
N VAL A 162 -7.03 19.80 -13.35
CA VAL A 162 -5.66 19.42 -13.75
C VAL A 162 -4.67 19.62 -12.60
N TRP A 163 -4.89 20.65 -11.79
CA TRP A 163 -4.05 21.00 -10.65
C TRP A 163 -4.82 20.71 -9.35
N PRO A 164 -4.35 19.75 -8.52
CA PRO A 164 -5.01 19.43 -7.27
C PRO A 164 -4.67 20.47 -6.20
N ASP A 165 -5.69 21.19 -5.75
CA ASP A 165 -5.61 22.15 -4.64
C ASP A 165 -5.62 21.46 -3.27
N TYR A 166 -6.34 20.34 -3.16
CA TYR A 166 -6.46 19.56 -1.92
C TYR A 166 -5.64 18.28 -2.01
N ARG A 167 -4.87 17.98 -0.96
CA ARG A 167 -3.95 16.83 -0.96
C ARG A 167 -4.09 16.00 0.32
N PRO A 168 -4.05 14.66 0.21
CA PRO A 168 -4.07 13.76 1.38
C PRO A 168 -2.89 13.92 2.33
N GLY A 169 -1.76 14.42 1.84
CA GLY A 169 -0.54 14.57 2.65
C GLY A 169 0.14 13.26 3.02
N VAL A 170 -0.22 12.15 2.35
CA VAL A 170 0.34 10.81 2.54
C VAL A 170 0.85 10.30 1.20
N ARG A 171 2.09 9.80 1.16
CA ARG A 171 2.76 9.43 -0.11
C ARG A 171 2.03 8.35 -0.90
N GLY A 172 1.45 7.37 -0.21
CA GLY A 172 0.73 6.25 -0.80
C GLY A 172 -0.70 6.56 -1.19
N VAL A 173 -1.22 7.76 -0.92
CA VAL A 173 -2.58 8.17 -1.28
C VAL A 173 -2.52 9.12 -2.47
N GLU A 174 -3.05 8.68 -3.61
CA GLU A 174 -3.00 9.44 -4.87
C GLU A 174 -3.70 10.80 -4.78
N GLY A 175 -4.89 10.83 -4.20
CA GLY A 175 -5.72 12.03 -4.10
C GLY A 175 -7.12 11.73 -3.59
N TYR A 176 -7.90 12.79 -3.39
CA TYR A 176 -9.31 12.68 -3.08
C TYR A 176 -10.15 12.54 -4.35
N ARG A 177 -11.18 11.71 -4.28
CA ARG A 177 -12.22 11.57 -5.32
C ARG A 177 -13.52 12.10 -4.76
N TYR A 178 -14.12 13.03 -5.49
CA TYR A 178 -15.41 13.62 -5.16
C TYR A 178 -16.52 13.07 -6.05
N ALA A 179 -17.65 12.73 -5.46
CA ALA A 179 -18.85 12.35 -6.18
C ALA A 179 -20.09 13.00 -5.55
N LYS A 180 -20.88 13.74 -6.33
CA LYS A 180 -22.15 14.31 -5.88
C LYS A 180 -23.23 13.22 -5.82
N GLY A 181 -24.03 13.23 -4.76
CA GLY A 181 -25.12 12.28 -4.51
C GLY A 181 -26.39 12.98 -4.05
N GLY A 182 -27.07 13.68 -4.97
CA GLY A 182 -28.26 14.47 -4.68
C GLY A 182 -27.96 15.63 -3.71
N GLU A 183 -28.62 15.60 -2.54
CA GLU A 183 -28.42 16.55 -1.42
C GLU A 183 -27.27 16.12 -0.49
N SER A 184 -26.31 15.34 -0.99
CA SER A 184 -25.11 14.92 -0.27
C SER A 184 -23.96 14.70 -1.25
N TYR A 185 -22.79 14.32 -0.75
CA TYR A 185 -21.64 13.97 -1.58
C TYR A 185 -20.74 12.97 -0.87
N ASP A 186 -19.94 12.25 -1.65
CA ASP A 186 -18.85 11.41 -1.16
C ASP A 186 -17.50 12.08 -1.43
N ILE A 187 -16.63 12.07 -0.43
CA ILE A 187 -15.19 12.26 -0.61
C ILE A 187 -14.51 10.95 -0.26
N SER A 188 -13.72 10.40 -1.16
CA SER A 188 -13.06 9.12 -0.95
C SER A 188 -11.60 9.13 -1.34
N PHE A 189 -10.82 8.22 -0.75
CA PHE A 189 -9.45 7.95 -1.15
C PHE A 189 -9.10 6.48 -0.91
N GLU A 190 -8.11 5.98 -1.65
CA GLU A 190 -7.56 4.64 -1.47
C GLU A 190 -6.44 4.68 -0.43
N LEU A 191 -6.57 3.86 0.61
CA LEU A 191 -5.58 3.77 1.68
C LEU A 191 -4.51 2.74 1.31
N PRO A 192 -3.20 3.06 1.40
CA PRO A 192 -2.16 2.06 1.21
C PRO A 192 -2.29 0.96 2.27
N ARG A 193 -1.98 -0.28 1.88
CA ARG A 193 -2.03 -1.44 2.79
C ARG A 193 -0.72 -2.20 2.80
N PHE A 194 -0.48 -2.88 3.92
CA PHE A 194 0.60 -3.86 4.01
C PHE A 194 0.22 -5.09 3.20
N PHE A 195 1.18 -5.63 2.45
CA PHE A 195 0.94 -6.68 1.46
C PHE A 195 0.39 -7.98 2.07
N PHE A 196 0.78 -8.31 3.31
CA PHE A 196 0.28 -9.50 4.01
C PHE A 196 -0.91 -9.20 4.93
N ASP A 197 -1.41 -7.96 4.97
CA ASP A 197 -2.61 -7.61 5.70
C ASP A 197 -3.83 -7.73 4.79
N ALA A 198 -4.48 -8.91 4.82
CA ALA A 198 -5.52 -9.30 3.87
C ALA A 198 -5.03 -9.15 2.41
N PHE A 199 -4.24 -10.13 1.98
CA PHE A 199 -3.59 -10.16 0.67
C PHE A 199 -4.58 -9.89 -0.47
N GLY A 200 -4.20 -9.00 -1.40
CA GLY A 200 -5.01 -8.60 -2.55
C GLY A 200 -6.09 -7.57 -2.23
N THR A 201 -6.37 -7.31 -0.95
CA THR A 201 -7.45 -6.42 -0.57
C THR A 201 -7.10 -4.95 -0.76
N ARG A 202 -8.02 -4.20 -1.34
CA ARG A 202 -7.97 -2.74 -1.44
C ARG A 202 -8.89 -2.11 -0.41
N GLU A 203 -8.45 -1.02 0.23
CA GLU A 203 -9.26 -0.29 1.21
C GLU A 203 -9.56 1.12 0.70
N PHE A 204 -10.85 1.46 0.66
CA PHE A 204 -11.32 2.80 0.36
C PHE A 204 -11.94 3.42 1.60
N VAL A 205 -11.53 4.65 1.91
CA VAL A 205 -12.04 5.42 3.05
C VAL A 205 -12.93 6.52 2.48
N VAL A 206 -14.17 6.62 2.96
CA VAL A 206 -15.22 7.46 2.38
C VAL A 206 -15.88 8.31 3.44
N TYR A 207 -15.96 9.61 3.17
CA TYR A 207 -16.76 10.58 3.90
C TYR A 207 -18.11 10.79 3.21
N ASN A 208 -19.20 10.81 3.98
CA ASN A 208 -20.51 11.26 3.50
C ASN A 208 -21.26 11.99 4.62
N PRO A 209 -21.62 13.28 4.49
CA PRO A 209 -22.21 14.07 5.58
C PRO A 209 -23.60 13.57 6.01
N ALA A 210 -24.28 12.78 5.16
CA ALA A 210 -25.59 12.20 5.45
C ALA A 210 -25.52 10.74 5.90
N ASP A 211 -24.32 10.18 6.11
CA ASP A 211 -24.06 8.77 6.39
C ASP A 211 -24.64 7.82 5.34
N ARG A 212 -24.73 8.28 4.08
CA ARG A 212 -25.22 7.51 2.93
C ARG A 212 -24.09 7.04 2.02
N HIS A 213 -23.02 6.52 2.62
CA HIS A 213 -21.81 6.09 1.91
C HIS A 213 -22.12 5.14 0.76
N LEU A 214 -21.63 5.47 -0.44
CA LEU A 214 -21.79 4.63 -1.62
C LEU A 214 -20.43 4.36 -2.26
N MET A 215 -19.94 3.13 -2.16
CA MET A 215 -18.69 2.70 -2.80
C MET A 215 -18.94 1.41 -3.60
N PRO A 216 -19.47 1.50 -4.83
CA PRO A 216 -19.68 0.33 -5.68
C PRO A 216 -18.37 -0.14 -6.33
N SER A 217 -18.16 -1.45 -6.44
CA SER A 217 -16.99 -2.02 -7.13
C SER A 217 -16.93 -1.67 -8.63
N HIS A 218 -18.08 -1.46 -9.27
CA HIS A 218 -18.16 -1.23 -10.72
C HIS A 218 -19.03 -0.02 -11.06
N ALA A 219 -18.49 0.85 -11.93
CA ALA A 219 -19.23 2.00 -12.46
C ALA A 219 -20.49 1.59 -13.24
N SER A 220 -20.49 0.42 -13.91
CA SER A 220 -21.66 -0.08 -14.64
C SER A 220 -22.87 -0.33 -13.74
N TRP A 221 -22.66 -0.65 -12.46
CA TRP A 221 -23.75 -0.84 -11.51
C TRP A 221 -24.49 0.46 -11.22
N VAL A 222 -23.76 1.59 -11.17
CA VAL A 222 -24.35 2.92 -11.02
C VAL A 222 -25.28 3.26 -12.19
N LEU A 223 -24.99 2.74 -13.39
CA LEU A 223 -25.80 2.98 -14.59
C LEU A 223 -26.99 2.04 -14.73
N LEU A 224 -26.87 0.81 -14.20
CA LEU A 224 -27.82 -0.27 -14.46
C LEU A 224 -28.76 -0.54 -13.29
N TRP A 225 -28.35 -0.23 -12.06
CA TRP A 225 -29.05 -0.62 -10.85
C TRP A 225 -29.64 0.58 -10.12
N SER A 226 -30.75 0.35 -9.42
CA SER A 226 -31.30 1.34 -8.49
C SER A 226 -30.41 1.49 -7.26
N ASP A 227 -30.44 2.66 -6.61
CA ASP A 227 -29.67 2.91 -5.38
C ASP A 227 -29.91 1.87 -4.29
N ALA A 228 -31.16 1.39 -4.15
CA ALA A 228 -31.51 0.35 -3.18
C ALA A 228 -30.79 -0.96 -3.47
N ARG A 229 -30.65 -1.31 -4.76
CA ARG A 229 -29.91 -2.51 -5.18
C ARG A 229 -28.41 -2.31 -5.00
N ILE A 230 -27.87 -1.15 -5.37
CA ILE A 230 -26.45 -0.83 -5.17
C ILE A 230 -26.12 -0.97 -3.69
N ARG A 231 -26.88 -0.36 -2.77
CA ARG A 231 -26.68 -0.49 -1.32
C ARG A 231 -26.62 -1.92 -0.79
N ASN A 232 -27.32 -2.85 -1.43
CA ASN A 232 -27.32 -4.26 -1.04
C ASN A 232 -26.26 -5.10 -1.76
N GLN A 233 -25.64 -4.58 -2.83
CA GLN A 233 -24.70 -5.29 -3.72
C GLN A 233 -23.55 -4.37 -4.12
N GLN A 234 -22.81 -3.86 -3.13
CA GLN A 234 -21.73 -2.88 -3.36
C GLN A 234 -20.38 -3.52 -3.70
N GLY A 235 -20.22 -4.83 -3.47
CA GLY A 235 -19.05 -5.62 -3.88
C GLY A 235 -17.81 -5.48 -3.00
N TRP A 236 -17.88 -4.74 -1.89
CA TRP A 236 -16.97 -4.90 -0.76
C TRP A 236 -17.41 -6.08 0.11
N TYR A 237 -16.47 -6.81 0.69
CA TYR A 237 -16.76 -7.92 1.59
C TYR A 237 -16.85 -7.48 3.06
N GLU A 238 -16.31 -6.29 3.39
CA GLU A 238 -16.35 -5.75 4.73
C GLU A 238 -16.41 -4.20 4.72
N SER A 239 -17.19 -3.63 5.65
CA SER A 239 -17.19 -2.20 5.94
C SER A 239 -17.01 -1.95 7.43
N ARG A 240 -16.26 -0.89 7.78
CA ARG A 240 -15.89 -0.56 9.15
C ARG A 240 -16.02 0.94 9.40
N ASP A 241 -16.17 1.31 10.66
CA ASP A 241 -16.02 2.69 11.10
C ASP A 241 -14.54 3.10 10.96
N ALA A 242 -14.29 4.29 10.40
CA ALA A 242 -12.93 4.82 10.23
C ALA A 242 -12.43 5.62 11.44
N GLY A 243 -13.28 5.86 12.44
CA GLY A 243 -13.01 6.58 13.69
C GLY A 243 -13.73 7.93 13.74
N PRO A 244 -13.39 8.90 12.87
CA PRO A 244 -14.06 10.20 12.82
C PRO A 244 -15.51 10.11 12.29
N PRO A 245 -16.43 11.00 12.73
CA PRO A 245 -17.82 10.99 12.28
C PRO A 245 -17.94 11.08 10.77
N HIS A 246 -18.93 10.39 10.20
CA HIS A 246 -19.21 10.38 8.77
C HIS A 246 -18.16 9.72 7.89
N TRP A 247 -17.12 9.08 8.46
CA TRP A 247 -16.12 8.33 7.72
C TRP A 247 -16.28 6.82 7.88
N ARG A 248 -16.21 6.09 6.78
CA ARG A 248 -16.22 4.61 6.78
C ARG A 248 -15.14 4.04 5.85
N SER A 249 -14.57 2.91 6.24
CA SER A 249 -13.67 2.10 5.43
C SER A 249 -14.43 0.96 4.74
N PHE A 250 -14.08 0.67 3.49
CA PHE A 250 -14.64 -0.40 2.66
C PHE A 250 -13.51 -1.26 2.08
N LEU A 251 -13.59 -2.58 2.26
CA LEU A 251 -12.58 -3.55 1.84
C LEU A 251 -13.07 -4.37 0.64
N PHE A 252 -12.27 -4.39 -0.43
CA PHE A 252 -12.55 -5.09 -1.69
C PHE A 252 -11.49 -6.14 -1.98
N ASP A 253 -11.87 -7.29 -2.53
CA ASP A 253 -10.99 -8.37 -2.98
C ASP A 253 -10.64 -8.33 -4.48
#